data_AF-A0A1C3J105-F1
#
_entry.id   AF-A0A1C3J105-F1
#
_cell.length_a   1.000
_cell.length_b   1.000
_cell.length_c   1.000
_cell.angle_alpha   90.00
_cell.angle_beta   90.00
_cell.angle_gamma   90.00
#
_symmetry.space_group_name_H-M   'P 1'
#
loop_
_entity.id
_entity.type
_entity.pdbx_description
1 polymer ?
#
loop_
_entity_poly.entity_id
_entity_poly.type
_entity_poly.pdbx_seq_one_letter_code
_entity_poly.pdbx_strand_id
1 'polypeptide(L)'
;MEIQFSIGLAFGAVVAAAINIYFNYRADKKKQCQKRLDSANVVIGELLNVIAHYTQYTRLNLRMVDGEERDITKLKYDLKNQVYGEFLAVSKAEYVSFLPPEQIRNLYQLSTRIRNADMMINEFISVCENPDMCSDYELDLYFGYDVFMGYVEDAASGILFYIEQKQPEFKHLIPEDMAKDSV
;
A
#
# COMPACT_ATOMS: atom_id res chain seq x y z
N MET A 1 48.46 -38.40 30.69
CA MET A 1 48.02 -37.02 30.98
C MET A 1 47.52 -36.29 29.72
N GLU A 2 48.07 -36.56 28.53
CA GLU A 2 47.66 -35.93 27.27
C GLU A 2 46.25 -36.30 26.77
N ILE A 3 45.80 -37.54 26.99
CA ILE A 3 44.47 -38.02 26.52
C ILE A 3 43.32 -37.27 27.19
N GLN A 4 43.44 -36.97 28.50
CA GLN A 4 42.41 -36.22 29.24
C GLN A 4 42.32 -34.76 28.79
N PHE A 5 43.43 -34.15 28.39
CA PHE A 5 43.46 -32.78 27.88
C PHE A 5 42.83 -32.69 26.47
N SER A 6 43.07 -33.69 25.62
CA SER A 6 42.46 -33.75 24.28
C SER A 6 40.94 -34.00 24.32
N ILE A 7 40.46 -34.83 25.25
CA ILE A 7 39.03 -35.08 25.44
C ILE A 7 38.32 -33.83 25.98
N GLY A 8 38.93 -33.10 26.91
CA GLY A 8 38.40 -31.83 27.43
C GLY A 8 38.27 -30.74 26.36
N LEU A 9 39.26 -30.63 25.47
CA LEU A 9 39.22 -29.72 24.31
C LEU A 9 38.16 -30.13 23.30
N ALA A 10 38.04 -31.43 22.99
CA ALA A 10 37.01 -31.92 22.07
C ALA A 10 35.59 -31.69 22.62
N PHE A 11 35.37 -31.92 23.91
CA PHE A 11 34.08 -31.66 24.55
C PHE A 11 33.75 -30.16 24.58
N GLY A 12 34.74 -29.32 24.90
CA GLY A 12 34.60 -27.86 24.83
C GLY A 12 34.26 -27.35 23.43
N ALA A 13 34.88 -27.91 22.39
CA ALA A 13 34.59 -27.57 21.00
C ALA A 13 33.17 -27.96 20.58
N VAL A 14 32.68 -29.14 21.00
CA VAL A 14 31.31 -29.60 20.73
C VAL A 14 30.28 -28.70 21.43
N VAL A 15 30.52 -28.35 22.69
CA VAL A 15 29.64 -27.44 23.44
C VAL A 15 29.62 -26.05 22.81
N ALA A 16 30.78 -25.50 22.44
CA ALA A 16 30.88 -24.21 21.75
C ALA A 16 30.16 -24.23 20.39
N ALA A 17 30.29 -25.33 19.63
CA ALA A 17 29.58 -25.50 18.36
C ALA A 17 28.06 -25.56 18.57
N ALA A 18 27.57 -26.31 19.56
CA ALA A 18 26.15 -26.40 19.89
C ALA A 18 25.57 -25.03 20.31
N ILE A 19 26.32 -24.27 21.12
CA ILE A 19 25.96 -22.91 21.53
C ILE A 19 25.90 -21.98 20.32
N ASN A 20 26.89 -22.01 19.43
CA ASN A 20 26.91 -21.19 18.21
C ASN A 20 25.74 -21.54 17.28
N ILE A 21 25.44 -22.82 17.08
CA ILE A 21 24.29 -23.26 16.27
C ILE A 21 22.99 -22.70 16.86
N TYR A 22 22.81 -22.79 18.17
CA TYR A 22 21.62 -22.28 18.85
C TYR A 22 21.49 -20.75 18.73
N PHE A 23 22.57 -20.00 18.98
CA PHE A 23 22.55 -18.54 18.86
C PHE A 23 22.35 -18.07 17.43
N ASN A 24 22.97 -18.73 16.44
CA ASN A 24 22.76 -18.44 15.02
C ASN A 24 21.31 -18.70 14.62
N TYR A 25 20.73 -19.85 15.02
CA TYR A 25 19.33 -20.16 14.75
C TYR A 25 18.37 -19.11 15.36
N ARG A 26 18.63 -18.70 16.60
CA ARG A 26 17.81 -17.67 17.28
C ARG A 26 17.96 -16.30 16.61
N ALA A 27 19.17 -15.94 16.21
CA ALA A 27 19.45 -14.69 15.50
C ALA A 27 18.75 -14.65 14.14
N ASP A 28 18.80 -15.74 13.37
CA ASP A 28 18.13 -15.86 12.08
C ASP A 28 16.61 -15.77 12.21
N LYS A 29 16.03 -16.45 13.21
CA LYS A 29 14.60 -16.30 13.50
C LYS A 29 14.20 -14.87 13.85
N LYS A 30 15.00 -14.17 14.65
CA LYS A 30 14.75 -12.76 14.99
C LYS A 30 14.81 -11.89 13.74
N LYS A 31 15.81 -12.11 12.87
CA LYS A 31 15.99 -11.37 11.61
C LYS A 31 14.83 -11.61 10.63
N GLN A 32 14.35 -12.84 10.53
CA GLN A 32 13.19 -13.17 9.69
C GLN A 32 11.91 -12.51 10.22
N CYS A 33 11.69 -12.54 11.53
CA CYS A 33 10.55 -11.87 12.15
C CYS A 33 10.58 -10.35 11.89
N GLN A 34 11.74 -9.71 12.08
CA GLN A 34 11.91 -8.29 11.80
C GLN A 34 11.63 -7.95 10.33
N LYS A 35 12.21 -8.70 9.39
CA LYS A 35 11.95 -8.50 7.96
C LYS A 35 10.46 -8.61 7.62
N ARG A 36 9.76 -9.55 8.25
CA ARG A 36 8.32 -9.74 8.05
C ARG A 36 7.53 -8.54 8.56
N LEU A 37 7.88 -8.00 9.72
CA LEU A 37 7.29 -6.77 10.28
C LEU A 37 7.58 -5.55 9.40
N ASP A 38 8.82 -5.38 8.96
CA ASP A 38 9.20 -4.26 8.09
C ASP A 38 8.42 -4.30 6.77
N SER A 39 8.26 -5.50 6.20
CA SER A 39 7.46 -5.74 4.99
C SER A 39 5.98 -5.44 5.21
N ALA A 40 5.43 -5.89 6.33
CA ALA A 40 4.05 -5.59 6.71
C ALA A 40 3.82 -4.10 6.91
N ASN A 41 4.77 -3.39 7.54
CA ASN A 41 4.69 -1.94 7.73
C ASN A 41 4.65 -1.17 6.40
N VAL A 42 5.46 -1.59 5.42
CA VAL A 42 5.41 -0.99 4.07
C VAL A 42 4.05 -1.25 3.42
N VAL A 43 3.59 -2.50 3.40
CA VAL A 43 2.31 -2.84 2.75
C VAL A 43 1.13 -2.16 3.43
N ILE A 44 1.04 -2.21 4.76
CA ILE A 44 -0.05 -1.61 5.53
C ILE A 44 -0.02 -0.08 5.41
N GLY A 45 1.16 0.54 5.53
CA GLY A 45 1.31 1.98 5.37
C GLY A 45 0.87 2.47 3.99
N GLU A 46 1.27 1.75 2.93
CA GLU A 46 0.86 2.07 1.57
C GLU A 46 -0.65 1.87 1.36
N LEU A 47 -1.26 0.80 1.89
CA LEU A 47 -2.70 0.60 1.83
C LEU A 47 -3.47 1.73 2.52
N LEU A 48 -3.02 2.15 3.71
CA LEU A 48 -3.60 3.28 4.44
C LEU A 48 -3.45 4.59 3.66
N ASN A 49 -2.31 4.82 3.02
CA ASN A 49 -2.10 5.98 2.16
C ASN A 49 -3.05 5.98 0.95
N VAL A 50 -3.24 4.83 0.29
CA VAL A 50 -4.20 4.68 -0.81
C VAL A 50 -5.61 5.00 -0.33
N ILE A 51 -6.05 4.40 0.78
CA ILE A 51 -7.37 4.65 1.35
C ILE A 51 -7.53 6.14 1.64
N ALA A 52 -6.61 6.74 2.40
CA ALA A 52 -6.68 8.16 2.74
C ALA A 52 -6.73 9.06 1.50
N HIS A 53 -5.95 8.76 0.46
CA HIS A 53 -5.92 9.52 -0.80
C HIS A 53 -7.27 9.50 -1.53
N TYR A 54 -7.90 8.33 -1.65
CA TYR A 54 -9.14 8.18 -2.41
C TYR A 54 -10.41 8.45 -1.57
N THR A 55 -10.40 8.25 -0.24
CA THR A 55 -11.51 8.64 0.64
C THR A 55 -11.64 10.17 0.77
N GLN A 56 -10.53 10.90 0.71
CA GLN A 56 -10.52 12.38 0.79
C GLN A 56 -10.78 13.06 -0.56
N TYR A 57 -11.04 12.29 -1.62
CA TYR A 57 -11.29 12.83 -2.94
C TYR A 57 -12.52 13.75 -2.94
N THR A 58 -12.30 15.02 -3.30
CA THR A 58 -13.39 15.97 -3.49
C THR A 58 -13.97 15.78 -4.89
N ARG A 59 -15.22 15.32 -4.97
CA ARG A 59 -15.98 15.31 -6.23
C ARG A 59 -16.02 16.72 -6.80
N LEU A 60 -15.51 16.85 -8.03
CA LEU A 60 -15.45 18.14 -8.70
C LEU A 60 -16.86 18.50 -9.16
N ASN A 61 -17.34 19.67 -8.74
CA ASN A 61 -18.60 20.20 -9.22
C ASN A 61 -18.33 20.85 -10.59
N LEU A 62 -18.68 20.15 -11.68
CA LEU A 62 -18.53 20.61 -13.07
C LEU A 62 -19.51 21.76 -13.44
N ARG A 63 -19.84 22.64 -12.50
CA ARG A 63 -20.65 23.83 -12.74
C ARG A 63 -19.87 25.03 -12.21
N MET A 64 -19.11 25.67 -13.09
CA MET A 64 -18.49 26.96 -12.80
C MET A 64 -19.30 28.03 -13.51
N VAL A 65 -19.64 29.11 -12.80
CA VAL A 65 -20.38 30.24 -13.35
C VAL A 65 -19.39 31.40 -13.40
N ASP A 66 -19.26 31.98 -14.60
CA ASP A 66 -18.19 32.83 -15.14
C ASP A 66 -16.90 32.08 -15.54
N GLY A 67 -16.93 31.50 -16.74
CA GLY A 67 -15.83 30.77 -17.39
C GLY A 67 -14.62 31.65 -17.76
N GLU A 68 -13.79 31.97 -16.77
CA GLU A 68 -12.43 32.48 -17.00
C GLU A 68 -11.45 31.32 -17.21
N GLU A 69 -10.42 31.52 -18.06
CA GLU A 69 -9.30 30.57 -18.28
C GLU A 69 -8.62 30.13 -16.96
N ARG A 70 -8.73 30.96 -15.93
CA ARG A 70 -8.29 30.69 -14.56
C ARG A 70 -8.97 29.48 -13.93
N ASP A 71 -10.25 29.28 -14.19
CA ASP A 71 -11.04 28.20 -13.60
C ASP A 71 -10.73 26.85 -14.24
N ILE A 72 -10.49 26.83 -15.55
CA ILE A 72 -10.00 25.66 -16.28
C ILE A 72 -8.63 25.23 -15.74
N THR A 73 -7.73 26.21 -15.57
CA THR A 73 -6.40 25.96 -15.02
C THR A 73 -6.46 25.42 -13.60
N LYS A 74 -7.35 25.97 -12.77
CA LYS A 74 -7.57 25.50 -11.40
C LYS A 74 -8.12 24.07 -11.37
N LEU A 75 -9.13 23.76 -12.19
CA LEU A 75 -9.69 22.42 -12.30
C LEU A 75 -8.61 21.39 -12.70
N LYS A 76 -7.81 21.70 -13.73
CA LYS A 76 -6.70 20.83 -14.15
C LYS A 76 -5.67 20.63 -13.05
N TYR A 77 -5.38 21.67 -12.27
CA TYR A 77 -4.48 21.57 -11.12
C TYR A 77 -5.05 20.68 -10.01
N ASP A 78 -6.33 20.87 -9.68
CA ASP A 78 -7.02 20.09 -8.65
C ASP A 78 -7.11 18.60 -9.04
N LEU A 79 -7.44 18.31 -10.30
CA LEU A 79 -7.40 16.96 -10.88
C LEU A 79 -6.02 16.33 -10.82
N LYS A 80 -4.98 17.11 -11.14
CA LYS A 80 -3.60 16.61 -11.10
C LYS A 80 -3.16 16.19 -9.70
N ASN A 81 -3.68 16.84 -8.66
CA ASN A 81 -3.42 16.46 -7.27
C ASN A 81 -4.14 15.18 -6.84
N GLN A 82 -5.10 14.70 -7.64
CA GLN A 82 -5.84 13.47 -7.39
C GLN A 82 -5.16 12.24 -8.01
N VAL A 83 -4.12 12.44 -8.82
CA VAL A 83 -3.20 11.37 -9.27
C VAL A 83 -2.45 10.83 -8.05
N TYR A 84 -2.50 9.52 -7.84
CA TYR A 84 -1.81 8.89 -6.71
C TYR A 84 -0.33 8.66 -7.01
N GLY A 85 -0.01 8.09 -8.18
CA GLY A 85 1.34 7.75 -8.58
C GLY A 85 1.72 6.30 -8.31
N GLU A 86 2.98 6.07 -7.92
CA GLU A 86 3.54 4.72 -7.80
C GLU A 86 3.14 4.06 -6.48
N PHE A 87 2.49 2.89 -6.57
CA PHE A 87 2.18 2.05 -5.40
C PHE A 87 3.39 1.21 -5.00
N LEU A 88 4.07 1.60 -3.91
CA LEU A 88 5.39 1.06 -3.59
C LEU A 88 5.35 -0.32 -2.94
N ALA A 89 4.20 -0.73 -2.40
CA ALA A 89 4.04 -2.03 -1.74
C ALA A 89 4.40 -3.22 -2.64
N VAL A 90 4.23 -3.10 -3.96
CA VAL A 90 4.54 -4.15 -4.94
C VAL A 90 5.86 -3.93 -5.69
N SER A 91 6.64 -2.90 -5.33
CA SER A 91 7.93 -2.59 -5.99
C SER A 91 8.97 -3.71 -5.81
N LYS A 92 8.84 -4.50 -4.73
CA LYS A 92 9.73 -5.61 -4.40
C LYS A 92 8.94 -6.80 -3.91
N ALA A 93 9.24 -7.99 -4.43
CA ALA A 93 8.55 -9.22 -4.08
C ALA A 93 8.71 -9.57 -2.59
N GLU A 94 9.81 -9.15 -1.96
CA GLU A 94 10.06 -9.36 -0.54
C GLU A 94 8.99 -8.69 0.33
N TYR A 95 8.50 -7.51 -0.06
CA TYR A 95 7.49 -6.75 0.70
C TYR A 95 6.17 -7.49 0.82
N VAL A 96 5.80 -8.29 -0.19
CA VAL A 96 4.49 -8.97 -0.23
C VAL A 96 4.55 -10.45 0.17
N SER A 97 5.75 -11.01 0.29
CA SER A 97 5.98 -12.44 0.54
C SER A 97 5.40 -13.00 1.83
N PHE A 98 5.00 -12.14 2.78
CA PHE A 98 4.37 -12.54 4.03
C PHE A 98 2.86 -12.83 3.89
N LEU A 99 2.28 -12.47 2.75
CA LEU A 99 0.88 -12.67 2.41
C LEU A 99 0.68 -13.96 1.61
N PRO A 100 -0.53 -14.56 1.65
CA PRO A 100 -0.84 -15.67 0.76
C PRO A 100 -0.93 -15.22 -0.71
N PRO A 101 -0.76 -16.14 -1.68
CA PRO A 101 -0.72 -15.81 -3.11
C PRO A 101 -1.92 -15.00 -3.63
N GLU A 102 -3.12 -15.26 -3.09
CA GLU A 102 -4.33 -14.54 -3.47
C GLU A 102 -4.26 -13.07 -3.12
N GLN A 103 -3.74 -12.72 -1.94
CA GLN A 103 -3.61 -11.33 -1.50
C GLN A 103 -2.43 -10.63 -2.18
N ILE A 104 -1.36 -11.36 -2.49
CA ILE A 104 -0.29 -10.86 -3.35
C ILE A 104 -0.89 -10.45 -4.70
N ARG A 105 -1.67 -11.33 -5.34
CA ARG A 105 -2.37 -11.00 -6.60
C ARG A 105 -3.25 -9.77 -6.45
N ASN A 106 -4.01 -9.66 -5.36
CA ASN A 106 -4.87 -8.50 -5.11
C ASN A 106 -4.07 -7.19 -5.00
N LEU A 107 -2.88 -7.19 -4.38
CA LEU A 107 -2.00 -6.02 -4.33
C LEU A 107 -1.48 -5.61 -5.71
N TYR A 108 -1.08 -6.57 -6.56
CA TYR A 108 -0.68 -6.27 -7.94
C TYR A 108 -1.85 -5.75 -8.78
N GLN A 109 -3.06 -6.29 -8.56
CA GLN A 109 -4.27 -5.77 -9.19
C GLN A 109 -4.59 -4.36 -8.71
N LEU A 110 -4.41 -4.06 -7.41
CA LEU A 110 -4.57 -2.72 -6.86
C LEU A 110 -3.61 -1.73 -7.53
N SER A 111 -2.33 -2.09 -7.68
CA SER A 111 -1.35 -1.28 -8.42
C SER A 111 -1.81 -0.96 -9.85
N THR A 112 -2.39 -1.95 -10.54
CA THR A 112 -2.91 -1.77 -11.90
C THR A 112 -4.13 -0.83 -11.92
N ARG A 113 -5.02 -0.96 -10.93
CA ARG A 113 -6.20 -0.08 -10.81
C ARG A 113 -5.81 1.37 -10.56
N ILE A 114 -4.84 1.60 -9.65
CA ILE A 114 -4.28 2.93 -9.38
C ILE A 114 -3.73 3.54 -10.68
N ARG A 115 -2.89 2.81 -11.42
CA ARG A 115 -2.33 3.29 -12.69
C ARG A 115 -3.40 3.61 -13.74
N ASN A 116 -4.45 2.80 -13.81
CA ASN A 116 -5.57 3.05 -14.73
C ASN A 116 -6.35 4.30 -14.34
N ALA A 117 -6.62 4.51 -13.04
CA ALA A 117 -7.27 5.72 -12.54
C ALA A 117 -6.42 6.96 -12.86
N ASP A 118 -5.12 6.92 -12.57
CA ASP A 118 -4.19 8.00 -12.90
C ASP A 118 -4.16 8.30 -14.40
N MET A 119 -4.20 7.27 -15.26
CA MET A 119 -4.25 7.43 -16.71
C MET A 119 -5.55 8.14 -17.16
N MET A 120 -6.70 7.74 -16.63
CA MET A 120 -7.99 8.37 -16.96
C MET A 120 -8.04 9.84 -16.54
N ILE A 121 -7.50 10.18 -15.36
CA ILE A 121 -7.39 11.58 -14.91
C ILE A 121 -6.52 12.38 -15.88
N ASN A 122 -5.36 11.85 -16.25
CA ASN A 122 -4.45 12.54 -17.17
C ASN A 122 -5.07 12.70 -18.58
N GLU A 123 -5.80 11.70 -19.05
CA GLU A 123 -6.56 11.75 -20.30
C GLU A 123 -7.62 12.86 -20.23
N PHE A 124 -8.45 12.88 -19.19
CA PHE A 124 -9.45 13.92 -18.97
C PHE A 124 -8.84 15.33 -18.93
N ILE A 125 -7.73 15.53 -18.20
CA ILE A 125 -7.01 16.81 -18.16
C ILE A 125 -6.55 17.24 -19.56
N SER A 126 -6.12 16.30 -20.40
CA SER A 126 -5.59 16.57 -21.73
C SER A 126 -6.67 16.98 -22.73
N VAL A 127 -7.88 16.45 -22.59
CA VAL A 127 -9.00 16.71 -23.50
C VAL A 127 -9.91 17.84 -23.02
N CYS A 128 -9.92 18.13 -21.71
CA CYS A 128 -10.73 19.19 -21.11
C CYS A 128 -10.33 20.57 -21.65
N GLU A 129 -11.08 21.07 -22.63
CA GLU A 129 -10.89 22.40 -23.21
C GLU A 129 -11.79 23.45 -22.55
N ASN A 130 -13.03 23.10 -22.22
CA ASN A 130 -13.97 23.95 -21.51
C ASN A 130 -14.79 23.14 -20.48
N PRO A 131 -14.63 23.39 -19.17
CA PRO A 131 -15.34 22.66 -18.11
C PRO A 131 -16.85 22.91 -18.10
N ASP A 132 -17.32 24.00 -18.73
CA ASP A 132 -18.74 24.33 -18.83
C ASP A 132 -19.43 23.62 -20.01
N MET A 133 -18.65 23.09 -20.95
CA MET A 133 -19.13 22.38 -22.14
C MET A 133 -18.33 21.10 -22.37
N CYS A 134 -18.40 20.18 -21.42
CA CYS A 134 -17.88 18.83 -21.63
C CYS A 134 -18.69 18.11 -22.71
N SER A 135 -18.00 17.56 -23.70
CA SER A 135 -18.53 16.56 -24.63
C SER A 135 -18.95 15.28 -23.91
N ASP A 136 -19.79 14.46 -24.55
CA ASP A 136 -20.22 13.17 -24.00
C ASP A 136 -19.03 12.28 -23.62
N TYR A 137 -17.96 12.32 -24.42
CA TYR A 137 -16.73 11.58 -24.16
C TYR A 137 -15.98 12.08 -22.91
N GLU A 138 -15.88 13.40 -22.71
CA GLU A 138 -15.27 13.97 -21.50
C GLU A 138 -16.08 13.62 -20.25
N LEU A 139 -17.41 13.67 -20.35
CA LEU A 139 -18.30 13.24 -19.27
C LEU A 139 -18.13 11.76 -18.95
N ASP A 140 -18.04 10.90 -19.97
CA ASP A 140 -17.79 9.47 -19.79
C ASP A 140 -16.45 9.18 -19.11
N LEU A 141 -15.39 9.92 -19.47
CA LEU A 141 -14.10 9.84 -18.77
C LEU A 141 -14.22 10.26 -17.31
N TYR A 142 -14.93 11.35 -17.04
CA TYR A 142 -15.17 11.85 -15.68
C TYR A 142 -15.90 10.81 -14.81
N PHE A 143 -17.01 10.28 -15.30
CA PHE A 143 -17.75 9.23 -14.60
C PHE A 143 -16.92 7.96 -14.46
N GLY A 144 -16.15 7.61 -15.49
CA GLY A 144 -15.27 6.46 -15.48
C GLY A 144 -14.26 6.51 -14.35
N TYR A 145 -13.56 7.63 -14.18
CA TYR A 145 -12.54 7.73 -13.13
C TYR A 145 -13.16 7.90 -11.73
N ASP A 146 -14.26 8.63 -11.53
CA ASP A 146 -14.95 8.76 -10.21
C ASP A 146 -15.37 7.38 -9.68
N VAL A 147 -15.92 6.54 -10.57
CA VAL A 147 -16.26 5.14 -10.24
C VAL A 147 -15.00 4.31 -9.93
N PHE A 148 -13.94 4.49 -10.72
CA PHE A 148 -12.68 3.77 -10.52
C PHE A 148 -11.99 4.14 -9.20
N MET A 149 -12.11 5.38 -8.74
CA MET A 149 -11.53 5.82 -7.47
C MET A 149 -12.14 5.09 -6.27
N GLY A 150 -13.47 5.00 -6.21
CA GLY A 150 -14.13 4.21 -5.16
C GLY A 150 -13.74 2.73 -5.22
N TYR A 151 -13.58 2.19 -6.42
CA TYR A 151 -13.13 0.81 -6.60
C TYR A 151 -11.68 0.56 -6.15
N VAL A 152 -10.80 1.57 -6.25
CA VAL A 152 -9.42 1.51 -5.73
C VAL A 152 -9.43 1.52 -4.20
N GLU A 153 -10.21 2.41 -3.60
CA GLU A 153 -10.41 2.50 -2.15
C GLU A 153 -10.95 1.19 -1.58
N ASP A 154 -12.04 0.66 -2.14
CA ASP A 154 -12.67 -0.60 -1.70
C ASP A 154 -11.69 -1.77 -1.75
N ALA A 155 -10.86 -1.80 -2.79
CA ALA A 155 -9.86 -2.85 -2.96
C ALA A 155 -8.74 -2.77 -1.91
N ALA A 156 -8.24 -1.57 -1.64
CA ALA A 156 -7.23 -1.34 -0.61
C ALA A 156 -7.80 -1.69 0.78
N SER A 157 -9.01 -1.22 1.09
CA SER A 157 -9.74 -1.52 2.32
C SER A 157 -9.99 -3.02 2.51
N GLY A 158 -10.37 -3.74 1.45
CA GLY A 158 -10.58 -5.19 1.49
C GLY A 158 -9.31 -5.98 1.81
N ILE A 159 -8.16 -5.57 1.26
CA ILE A 159 -6.86 -6.19 1.57
C ILE A 159 -6.45 -5.87 3.00
N LEU A 160 -6.61 -4.61 3.43
CA LEU A 160 -6.28 -4.18 4.79
C LEU A 160 -7.11 -4.94 5.84
N PHE A 161 -8.43 -5.06 5.60
CA PHE A 161 -9.34 -5.84 6.44
C PHE A 161 -8.94 -7.32 6.53
N TYR A 162 -8.51 -7.91 5.41
CA TYR A 162 -7.97 -9.27 5.43
C TYR A 162 -6.76 -9.39 6.37
N ILE A 163 -5.80 -8.46 6.27
CA ILE A 163 -4.60 -8.45 7.12
C ILE A 163 -4.99 -8.33 8.59
N GLU A 164 -5.87 -7.39 8.92
CA GLU A 164 -6.36 -7.19 10.28
C GLU A 164 -6.97 -8.47 10.88
N GLN A 165 -7.82 -9.16 10.11
CA GLN A 165 -8.57 -10.33 10.58
C GLN A 165 -7.74 -11.62 10.61
N LYS A 166 -6.81 -11.79 9.67
CA LYS A 166 -6.08 -13.06 9.48
C LYS A 166 -4.64 -13.01 9.99
N GLN A 167 -4.11 -11.83 10.27
CA GLN A 167 -2.73 -11.64 10.74
C GLN A 167 -2.72 -10.71 11.97
N PRO A 168 -3.26 -11.19 13.11
CA PRO A 168 -3.40 -10.38 14.32
C PRO A 168 -2.06 -9.86 14.85
N GLU A 169 -0.94 -10.50 14.50
CA GLU A 169 0.40 -10.01 14.81
C GLU A 169 0.68 -8.60 14.26
N PHE A 170 -0.02 -8.17 13.21
CA PHE A 170 0.15 -6.85 12.58
C PHE A 170 -0.93 -5.84 12.96
N LYS A 171 -1.90 -6.22 13.80
CA LYS A 171 -3.01 -5.33 14.19
C LYS A 171 -2.52 -3.99 14.75
N HIS A 172 -1.43 -3.99 15.51
CA HIS A 172 -0.83 -2.79 16.10
C HIS A 172 -0.30 -1.77 15.08
N LEU A 173 -0.17 -2.14 13.80
CA LEU A 173 0.23 -1.26 12.71
C LEU A 173 -0.96 -0.56 12.06
N ILE A 174 -2.18 -1.00 12.37
CA ILE A 174 -3.43 -0.45 11.84
C ILE A 174 -3.98 0.50 12.91
N PRO A 175 -4.17 1.79 12.60
CA PRO A 175 -4.80 2.71 13.54
C PRO A 175 -6.17 2.18 13.96
N GLU A 176 -6.43 2.11 15.27
CA GLU A 176 -7.78 1.86 15.75
C GLU A 176 -8.64 3.08 15.39
N ASP A 177 -9.86 2.85 14.89
CA ASP A 177 -10.83 3.91 14.59
C ASP A 177 -10.96 4.84 15.80
N MET A 178 -10.33 6.01 15.76
CA MET A 178 -10.43 7.03 16.80
C MET A 178 -11.86 7.60 16.94
N ALA A 179 -12.79 7.20 16.07
CA ALA A 179 -14.20 7.53 16.12
C ALA A 179 -15.01 6.69 17.12
N LYS A 180 -14.46 5.61 17.70
CA LYS A 180 -15.16 4.78 18.70
C LYS A 180 -15.05 5.28 20.14
N ASP A 181 -14.17 6.24 20.43
CA ASP A 181 -13.99 6.79 21.77
C ASP A 181 -14.75 8.12 22.01
N SER A 182 -15.64 8.50 21.09
CA SER A 182 -16.48 9.71 21.20
C SER A 182 -17.97 9.39 21.23
N VAL A 183 -18.40 8.57 22.21
CA VAL A 183 -19.79 8.47 22.68
C VAL A 183 -19.82 8.40 24.20
#